data_AF-A0A6I4XI64-F1
#
_entry.id   AF-A0A6I4XI64-F1
#
_cell.length_a   1.000
_cell.length_b   1.000
_cell.length_c   1.000
_cell.angle_alpha   90.00
_cell.angle_beta   90.00
_cell.angle_gamma   90.00
#
_symmetry.space_group_name_H-M   'P 1'
#
loop_
_entity.id
_entity.type
_entity.pdbx_description
1 polymer ?
#
loop_
_entity_poly.entity_id
_entity_poly.type
_entity_poly.pdbx_seq_one_letter_code
_entity_poly.pdbx_strand_id
1 'polypeptide(L)'
;MNDKTNKRITKAELRRLSSSILDSREIEILQTINKLKFVTTKQLQRLFFTDSPNPTTNLRACNRKLKRLKNFGLVANLEQRIGGKRAGSSSVVNSISSAGYQLLRLDDMTLYATRKRLYEPNILFLEHTLAIAETYTRLHEMNRNNKIHDFQATFEPSCWRTYNNKKGVPTFLKPDLFACFAVD
;
A
#
# COMPACT_ATOMS: atom_id res chain seq x y z
N MET A 1 -10.31 -15.03 -4.96
CA MET A 1 -10.31 -14.31 -3.67
C MET A 1 -11.36 -14.93 -2.77
N ASN A 2 -10.99 -16.03 -2.12
CA ASN A 2 -11.91 -16.80 -1.29
C ASN A 2 -12.18 -16.07 0.05
N ASP A 3 -13.37 -15.47 0.17
CA ASP A 3 -13.89 -14.83 1.38
C ASP A 3 -14.33 -15.83 2.47
N LYS A 4 -13.94 -17.11 2.35
CA LYS A 4 -14.46 -18.20 3.19
C LYS A 4 -13.83 -18.31 4.59
N THR A 5 -12.84 -17.48 4.93
CA THR A 5 -12.08 -17.63 6.19
C THR A 5 -11.80 -16.33 6.93
N ASN A 6 -12.50 -15.23 6.64
CA ASN A 6 -12.28 -13.99 7.41
C ASN A 6 -13.04 -14.05 8.74
N LYS A 7 -12.47 -14.77 9.71
CA LYS A 7 -12.93 -14.78 11.10
C LYS A 7 -13.07 -13.33 11.57
N ARG A 8 -14.29 -12.93 11.95
CA ARG A 8 -14.57 -11.55 12.38
C ARG A 8 -13.71 -11.22 13.61
N ILE A 9 -12.80 -10.26 13.46
CA ILE A 9 -11.96 -9.76 14.56
C ILE A 9 -12.76 -8.71 15.33
N THR A 10 -12.73 -8.78 16.66
CA THR A 10 -13.46 -7.84 17.51
C THR A 10 -12.73 -6.49 17.58
N LYS A 11 -13.45 -5.41 17.87
CA LYS A 11 -12.84 -4.07 18.04
C LYS A 11 -11.79 -4.06 19.17
N ALA A 12 -12.02 -4.82 20.24
CA ALA A 12 -11.09 -4.96 21.35
C ALA A 12 -9.79 -5.64 20.91
N GLU A 13 -9.87 -6.71 20.11
CA GLU A 13 -8.69 -7.39 19.58
C GLU A 13 -7.93 -6.50 18.59
N LEU A 14 -8.62 -5.76 17.71
CA LEU A 14 -7.96 -4.79 16.82
C LEU A 14 -7.20 -3.71 17.59
N ARG A 15 -7.76 -3.22 18.71
CA ARG A 15 -7.07 -2.27 19.59
C ARG A 15 -5.84 -2.89 20.21
N ARG A 16 -5.94 -4.09 20.77
CA ARG A 16 -4.80 -4.83 21.33
C ARG A 16 -3.70 -5.03 20.28
N LEU A 17 -4.08 -5.38 19.05
CA LEU A 17 -3.11 -5.53 17.96
C LEU A 17 -2.39 -4.21 17.68
N SER A 18 -3.13 -3.11 17.51
CA SER A 18 -2.57 -1.78 17.23
C SER A 18 -1.68 -1.26 18.37
N SER A 19 -2.11 -1.40 19.62
CA SER A 19 -1.45 -0.78 20.77
C SER A 19 -0.26 -1.56 21.32
N SER A 20 -0.18 -2.87 21.08
CA SER A 20 0.70 -3.74 21.88
C SER A 20 1.37 -4.89 21.13
N ILE A 21 0.91 -5.25 19.93
CA ILE A 21 1.42 -6.44 19.22
C ILE A 21 2.15 -6.08 17.92
N LEU A 22 1.61 -5.11 17.19
CA LEU A 22 2.20 -4.63 15.94
C LEU A 22 3.29 -3.61 16.24
N ASP A 23 4.40 -3.71 15.51
CA ASP A 23 5.42 -2.67 15.53
C ASP A 23 5.08 -1.50 14.58
N SER A 24 5.81 -0.39 14.71
CA SER A 24 5.60 0.80 13.89
C SER A 24 5.71 0.51 12.40
N ARG A 25 6.68 -0.32 12.00
CA ARG A 25 6.89 -0.71 10.59
C ARG A 25 5.71 -1.52 10.05
N GLU A 26 5.14 -2.42 10.85
CA GLU A 26 3.93 -3.18 10.50
C GLU A 26 2.73 -2.24 10.29
N ILE A 27 2.56 -1.23 11.13
CA ILE A 27 1.52 -0.20 10.96
C ILE A 27 1.76 0.62 9.67
N GLU A 28 2.98 1.09 9.43
CA GLU A 28 3.34 1.82 8.21
C GLU A 28 3.12 1.01 6.93
N ILE A 29 3.40 -0.30 6.98
CA ILE A 29 3.13 -1.23 5.88
C ILE A 29 1.61 -1.30 5.62
N LEU A 30 0.78 -1.43 6.66
CA LEU A 30 -0.68 -1.47 6.50
C LEU A 30 -1.21 -0.14 5.92
N GLN A 31 -0.73 0.99 6.42
CA GLN A 31 -1.10 2.32 5.91
C GLN A 31 -0.71 2.47 4.43
N THR A 32 0.50 2.05 4.07
CA THR A 32 1.01 2.11 2.69
C THR A 32 0.20 1.21 1.76
N ILE A 33 -0.08 -0.04 2.14
CA ILE A 33 -0.94 -0.93 1.36
C ILE A 33 -2.34 -0.34 1.21
N ASN A 34 -2.90 0.30 2.24
CA ASN A 34 -4.21 0.92 2.16
C ASN A 34 -4.24 2.07 1.14
N LYS A 35 -3.25 2.98 1.20
CA LYS A 35 -3.09 4.12 0.29
C LYS A 35 -2.91 3.66 -1.16
N LEU A 36 -2.04 2.67 -1.38
CA LEU A 36 -1.73 2.14 -2.72
C LEU A 36 -2.75 1.14 -3.24
N LYS A 37 -3.66 0.64 -2.39
CA LYS A 37 -4.67 -0.40 -2.67
C LYS A 37 -4.09 -1.80 -2.99
N PHE A 38 -3.17 -1.91 -3.94
CA PHE A 38 -2.47 -3.14 -4.33
C PHE A 38 -0.96 -2.89 -4.41
N VAL A 39 -0.17 -3.78 -3.80
CA VAL A 39 1.29 -3.66 -3.79
C VAL A 39 1.94 -5.04 -3.83
N THR A 40 2.99 -5.22 -4.63
CA THR A 40 3.74 -6.49 -4.63
C THR A 40 4.61 -6.61 -3.39
N THR A 41 4.91 -7.86 -2.98
CA THR A 41 5.90 -8.11 -1.91
C THR A 41 7.26 -7.50 -2.23
N LYS A 42 7.67 -7.48 -3.51
CA LYS A 42 8.95 -6.89 -3.92
C LYS A 42 8.97 -5.36 -3.74
N GLN A 43 7.89 -4.68 -4.07
CA GLN A 43 7.75 -3.24 -3.81
C GLN A 43 7.76 -2.95 -2.31
N LEU A 44 7.03 -3.72 -1.49
CA LEU A 44 7.08 -3.58 -0.02
C LEU A 44 8.47 -3.85 0.57
N GLN A 45 9.20 -4.83 0.04
CA GLN A 45 10.59 -5.07 0.42
C GLN A 45 11.46 -3.84 0.12
N ARG A 46 11.37 -3.28 -1.09
CA ARG A 46 12.14 -2.09 -1.49
C ARG A 46 11.79 -0.85 -0.67
N LEU A 47 10.56 -0.72 -0.21
CA LEU A 47 10.10 0.38 0.65
C LEU A 47 10.59 0.25 2.10
N PHE A 48 10.52 -0.95 2.70
CA PHE A 48 10.65 -1.09 4.16
C PHE A 48 11.78 -1.99 4.66
N PHE A 49 12.43 -2.75 3.78
CA PHE A 49 13.42 -3.77 4.14
C PHE A 49 14.68 -3.57 3.31
N THR A 50 15.57 -2.70 3.80
CA THR A 50 16.84 -2.36 3.14
C THR A 50 18.05 -2.48 4.06
N ASP A 51 17.88 -3.09 5.23
CA ASP A 51 18.89 -3.14 6.29
C ASP A 51 20.09 -4.05 5.92
N SER A 52 19.89 -5.01 5.00
CA SER A 52 20.96 -5.91 4.52
C SER A 52 21.39 -5.57 3.09
N PRO A 53 22.70 -5.69 2.75
CA PRO A 53 23.15 -5.62 1.36
C PRO A 53 22.65 -6.81 0.52
N ASN A 54 22.20 -7.90 1.15
CA ASN A 54 21.67 -9.07 0.44
C ASN A 54 20.15 -8.95 0.22
N PRO A 55 19.68 -8.81 -1.04
CA PRO A 55 18.25 -8.68 -1.33
C PRO A 55 17.41 -9.88 -0.88
N THR A 56 17.99 -11.08 -0.86
CA THR A 56 17.28 -12.29 -0.42
C THR A 56 17.00 -12.26 1.09
N THR A 57 17.92 -11.73 1.89
CA THR A 57 17.73 -11.54 3.34
C THR A 57 16.61 -10.55 3.60
N ASN A 58 16.61 -9.41 2.90
CA ASN A 58 15.55 -8.41 2.99
C ASN A 58 14.19 -8.96 2.57
N LEU A 59 14.14 -9.73 1.48
CA LEU A 59 12.91 -10.36 1.01
C LEU A 59 12.38 -11.40 2.00
N ARG A 60 13.24 -12.18 2.66
CA ARG A 60 12.83 -13.10 3.73
C ARG A 60 12.26 -12.35 4.94
N ALA A 61 12.89 -11.25 5.36
CA ALA A 61 12.39 -10.41 6.43
C ALA A 61 11.00 -9.83 6.10
N CYS A 62 10.84 -9.30 4.88
CA CYS A 62 9.57 -8.80 4.37
C CYS A 62 8.49 -9.89 4.37
N ASN A 63 8.78 -11.07 3.81
CA ASN A 63 7.84 -12.20 3.78
C ASN A 63 7.41 -12.65 5.18
N ARG A 64 8.31 -12.68 6.17
CA ARG A 64 7.96 -13.02 7.56
C ARG A 64 6.94 -12.04 8.13
N LYS A 65 7.16 -10.73 7.92
CA LYS A 65 6.25 -9.67 8.37
C LYS A 65 4.89 -9.75 7.66
N LEU A 66 4.88 -9.91 6.34
CA LEU A 66 3.63 -10.06 5.58
C LEU A 66 2.86 -11.33 5.95
N LYS A 67 3.56 -12.45 6.18
CA LYS A 67 2.93 -13.69 6.67
C LYS A 67 2.30 -13.48 8.04
N ARG A 68 2.97 -12.77 8.95
CA ARG A 68 2.42 -12.43 10.28
C ARG A 68 1.17 -11.55 10.16
N LEU A 69 1.22 -10.47 9.37
CA LEU A 69 0.07 -9.61 9.11
C LEU A 69 -1.11 -10.36 8.47
N LYS A 70 -0.83 -11.29 7.55
CA LYS A 70 -1.83 -12.19 6.96
C LYS A 70 -2.42 -13.15 8.00
N ASN A 71 -1.61 -13.71 8.89
CA ASN A 71 -2.09 -14.59 9.96
C ASN A 71 -3.00 -13.86 10.96
N PHE A 72 -2.75 -12.56 11.21
CA PHE A 72 -3.67 -11.69 11.94
C PHE A 72 -4.90 -11.27 11.12
N GLY A 73 -5.01 -11.71 9.86
CA GLY A 73 -6.11 -11.36 8.98
C GLY A 73 -6.11 -9.90 8.51
N LEU A 74 -5.01 -9.15 8.64
CA LEU A 74 -4.93 -7.72 8.32
C LEU A 74 -4.58 -7.44 6.85
N VAL A 75 -3.93 -8.41 6.18
CA VAL A 75 -3.54 -8.35 4.77
C VAL A 75 -4.13 -9.54 4.02
N ALA A 76 -4.62 -9.30 2.80
CA ALA A 76 -5.07 -10.32 1.86
C ALA A 76 -4.10 -10.43 0.67
N ASN A 77 -3.95 -11.63 0.12
CA ASN A 77 -3.22 -11.82 -1.14
C ASN A 77 -4.20 -12.03 -2.29
N LEU A 78 -3.86 -11.47 -3.45
CA LEU A 78 -4.58 -11.79 -4.68
C LEU A 78 -4.00 -13.09 -5.23
N GLU A 79 -4.87 -14.04 -5.54
CA GLU A 79 -4.50 -15.33 -6.15
C GLU A 79 -4.08 -15.16 -7.62
N GLN A 80 -4.44 -14.03 -8.25
CA GLN A 80 -4.15 -13.77 -9.65
C GLN A 80 -2.65 -13.55 -9.88
N ARG A 81 -2.11 -14.25 -10.87
CA ARG A 81 -0.77 -14.01 -11.40
C ARG A 81 -0.81 -12.76 -12.29
N ILE A 82 0.13 -11.86 -12.05
CA ILE A 82 0.40 -10.74 -12.96
C ILE A 82 1.66 -11.09 -13.74
N GLY A 83 1.53 -11.26 -15.04
CA GLY A 83 2.64 -11.49 -15.95
C GLY A 83 2.26 -12.28 -17.19
N GLY A 84 2.61 -11.76 -18.37
CA GLY A 84 2.77 -12.55 -19.58
C GLY A 84 4.04 -13.42 -19.53
N LYS A 85 4.21 -14.30 -20.52
CA LYS A 85 5.26 -15.36 -20.68
C LYS A 85 6.72 -15.02 -20.29
N ARG A 86 7.09 -13.76 -20.02
CA ARG A 86 8.47 -13.30 -19.76
C ARG A 86 8.76 -12.84 -18.31
N ALA A 87 7.80 -12.83 -17.39
CA ALA A 87 8.05 -12.40 -16.01
C ALA A 87 8.40 -13.60 -15.10
N GLY A 88 9.69 -13.93 -14.98
CA GLY A 88 10.23 -15.11 -14.29
C GLY A 88 10.07 -15.19 -12.76
N SER A 89 9.18 -14.41 -12.14
CA SER A 89 8.80 -14.64 -10.74
C SER A 89 7.39 -14.11 -10.48
N SER A 90 6.47 -15.01 -10.15
CA SER A 90 5.12 -14.66 -9.72
C SER A 90 5.23 -13.79 -8.46
N SER A 91 5.08 -12.49 -8.60
CA SER A 91 5.11 -11.57 -7.47
C SER A 91 3.78 -11.63 -6.74
N VAL A 92 3.80 -12.00 -5.46
CA VAL A 92 2.61 -12.00 -4.61
C VAL A 92 2.11 -10.57 -4.47
N VAL A 93 0.86 -10.33 -4.85
CA VAL A 93 0.20 -9.04 -4.69
C VAL A 93 -0.55 -9.04 -3.35
N ASN A 94 -0.35 -7.97 -2.59
CA ASN A 94 -0.93 -7.75 -1.28
C ASN A 94 -1.96 -6.61 -1.36
N SER A 95 -3.03 -6.76 -0.60
CA SER A 95 -4.06 -5.74 -0.40
C SER A 95 -4.46 -5.69 1.07
N ILE A 96 -4.93 -4.53 1.53
CA ILE A 96 -5.43 -4.41 2.90
C ILE A 96 -6.72 -5.21 3.02
N SER A 97 -6.87 -6.01 4.08
CA SER A 97 -8.10 -6.74 4.33
C SER A 97 -9.19 -5.83 4.91
N SER A 98 -10.41 -6.36 5.05
CA SER A 98 -11.47 -5.72 5.82
C SER A 98 -11.05 -5.41 7.26
N ALA A 99 -10.40 -6.36 7.95
CA ALA A 99 -9.97 -6.19 9.34
C ALA A 99 -8.78 -5.22 9.45
N GLY A 100 -7.84 -5.26 8.49
CA GLY A 100 -6.74 -4.29 8.41
C GLY A 100 -7.25 -2.87 8.22
N TYR A 101 -8.25 -2.67 7.37
CA TYR A 101 -8.88 -1.35 7.20
C TYR A 101 -9.55 -0.87 8.50
N GLN A 102 -10.25 -1.76 9.20
CA GLN A 102 -10.87 -1.43 10.49
C GLN A 102 -9.83 -1.11 11.57
N LEU A 103 -8.67 -1.77 11.55
CA LEU A 103 -7.56 -1.45 12.45
C LEU A 103 -7.07 -0.03 12.21
N LEU A 104 -6.79 0.34 10.96
CA LEU A 104 -6.33 1.70 10.62
C LEU A 104 -7.34 2.78 11.00
N ARG A 105 -8.64 2.48 10.88
CA ARG A 105 -9.73 3.39 11.27
C ARG A 105 -9.80 3.66 12.78
N LEU A 106 -9.19 2.83 13.63
CA LEU A 106 -9.20 3.08 15.07
C LEU A 106 -8.54 4.41 15.44
N ASP A 107 -7.50 4.78 14.70
CA ASP A 107 -6.66 5.96 14.96
C ASP A 107 -6.87 7.07 13.91
N ASP A 108 -7.43 6.74 12.74
CA ASP A 108 -7.72 7.69 11.66
C ASP A 108 -9.23 7.83 11.42
N MET A 109 -9.80 8.90 11.97
CA MET A 109 -11.23 9.23 11.83
C MET A 109 -11.61 9.71 10.42
N THR A 110 -10.64 9.99 9.53
CA THR A 110 -10.90 10.34 8.13
C THR A 110 -11.23 9.11 7.27
N LEU A 111 -11.02 7.90 7.79
CA LEU A 111 -11.47 6.66 7.17
C LEU A 111 -12.97 6.43 7.48
N TYR A 112 -13.83 7.00 6.64
CA TYR A 112 -15.28 7.00 6.86
C TYR A 112 -15.98 5.66 6.57
N ALA A 113 -15.43 4.83 5.68
CA ALA A 113 -16.06 3.55 5.35
C ALA A 113 -16.01 2.59 6.55
N THR A 114 -17.10 1.89 6.84
CA THR A 114 -17.10 0.89 7.93
C THR A 114 -16.41 -0.41 7.53
N ARG A 115 -16.24 -0.62 6.22
CA ARG A 115 -15.54 -1.78 5.65
C ARG A 115 -14.99 -1.43 4.26
N LYS A 116 -13.79 -1.92 3.93
CA LYS A 116 -13.32 -1.99 2.54
C LYS A 116 -13.89 -3.26 1.89
N ARG A 117 -14.69 -3.11 0.82
CA ARG A 117 -15.14 -4.26 0.03
C ARG A 117 -13.94 -4.81 -0.75
N LEU A 118 -13.56 -6.03 -0.44
CA LEU A 118 -12.57 -6.76 -1.21
C LEU A 118 -13.29 -7.32 -2.44
N TYR A 119 -12.94 -6.85 -3.63
CA TYR A 119 -13.35 -7.46 -4.90
C TYR A 119 -12.10 -7.84 -5.69
N GLU A 120 -12.20 -8.86 -6.55
CA GLU A 120 -11.12 -9.13 -7.49
C GLU A 120 -11.05 -7.99 -8.50
N PRO A 121 -9.92 -7.26 -8.58
CA PRO A 121 -9.80 -6.16 -9.51
C PRO A 121 -9.80 -6.67 -10.95
N ASN A 122 -10.32 -5.86 -11.86
CA ASN A 122 -10.01 -6.02 -13.29
C ASN A 122 -8.48 -5.91 -13.46
N ILE A 123 -7.90 -6.76 -14.32
CA ILE A 123 -6.47 -6.78 -14.66
C ILE A 123 -5.95 -5.37 -14.98
N LEU A 124 -6.66 -4.58 -15.80
CA LEU A 124 -6.24 -3.23 -16.15
C LEU A 124 -6.14 -2.30 -14.93
N PHE A 125 -7.12 -2.39 -14.01
CA PHE A 125 -7.10 -1.61 -12.78
C PHE A 125 -5.96 -2.04 -11.86
N LEU A 126 -5.69 -3.34 -11.81
CA LEU A 126 -4.60 -3.92 -11.03
C LEU A 126 -3.23 -3.49 -11.56
N GLU A 127 -3.02 -3.57 -12.87
CA GLU A 127 -1.80 -3.12 -13.54
C GLU A 127 -1.55 -1.62 -13.33
N HIS A 128 -2.58 -0.79 -13.51
CA HIS A 128 -2.51 0.66 -13.25
C HIS A 128 -2.12 0.95 -11.79
N THR A 129 -2.80 0.30 -10.84
CA THR A 129 -2.51 0.48 -9.41
C THR A 129 -1.08 0.08 -9.06
N LEU A 130 -0.58 -1.01 -9.64
CA LEU A 130 0.79 -1.46 -9.42
C LEU A 130 1.85 -0.58 -10.10
N ALA A 131 1.50 0.04 -11.23
CA ALA A 131 2.35 1.05 -11.85
C ALA A 131 2.48 2.29 -10.95
N ILE A 132 1.39 2.74 -10.33
CA ILE A 132 1.43 3.82 -9.32
C ILE A 132 2.30 3.42 -8.12
N ALA A 133 2.14 2.20 -7.60
CA ALA A 133 2.96 1.68 -6.52
C ALA A 133 4.45 1.60 -6.89
N GLU A 134 4.77 1.26 -8.14
CA GLU A 134 6.14 1.25 -8.64
C GLU A 134 6.71 2.66 -8.72
N THR A 135 5.94 3.63 -9.24
CA THR A 135 6.34 5.04 -9.28
C THR A 135 6.64 5.57 -7.89
N TYR A 136 5.75 5.33 -6.93
CA TYR A 136 5.98 5.70 -5.52
C TYR A 136 7.23 5.02 -4.94
N THR A 137 7.41 3.72 -5.20
CA THR A 137 8.58 2.96 -4.72
C THR A 137 9.87 3.56 -5.25
N ARG A 138 9.94 3.91 -6.55
CA ARG A 138 11.13 4.51 -7.16
C ARG A 138 11.42 5.90 -6.62
N LEU A 139 10.41 6.75 -6.44
CA LEU A 139 10.59 8.06 -5.83
C LEU A 139 11.12 7.93 -4.39
N HIS A 140 10.57 7.00 -3.61
CA HIS A 140 11.07 6.71 -2.26
C HIS A 140 12.52 6.21 -2.26
N GLU A 141 12.91 5.38 -3.23
CA GLU A 141 14.31 4.95 -3.39
C GLU A 141 15.22 6.10 -3.80
N MET A 142 14.78 6.98 -4.70
CA MET A 142 15.52 8.19 -5.07
C MET A 142 15.75 9.08 -3.87
N ASN A 143 14.73 9.29 -3.02
CA ASN A 143 14.85 10.06 -1.79
C ASN A 143 15.83 9.39 -0.80
N ARG A 144 15.70 8.07 -0.59
CA ARG A 144 16.63 7.31 0.26
C ARG A 144 18.08 7.41 -0.21
N ASN A 145 18.29 7.46 -1.53
CA ASN A 145 19.61 7.54 -2.15
C ASN A 145 20.09 8.99 -2.36
N ASN A 146 19.44 9.97 -1.72
CA ASN A 146 19.79 11.40 -1.81
C ASN A 146 19.82 11.94 -3.25
N LYS A 147 18.93 11.46 -4.13
CA LYS A 147 18.77 11.97 -5.50
C LYS A 147 17.64 13.00 -5.64
N ILE A 148 16.74 13.02 -4.66
CA ILE A 148 15.67 14.01 -4.48
C ILE A 148 15.55 14.28 -2.98
N HIS A 149 14.99 15.44 -2.62
CA HIS A 149 14.85 15.88 -1.24
C HIS A 149 13.41 16.30 -0.92
N ASP A 150 13.08 16.39 0.37
CA ASP A 150 11.76 16.81 0.87
C ASP A 150 10.58 16.05 0.23
N PHE A 151 10.80 14.76 -0.08
CA PHE A 151 9.82 13.96 -0.80
C PHE A 151 8.52 13.80 0.00
N GLN A 152 7.42 14.30 -0.58
CA GLN A 152 6.06 14.13 -0.08
C GLN A 152 5.19 13.51 -1.18
N ALA A 153 4.33 12.58 -0.78
CA ALA A 153 3.39 11.93 -1.69
C ALA A 153 2.00 11.82 -1.08
N THR A 154 0.97 12.15 -1.87
CA THR A 154 -0.43 11.91 -1.53
C THR A 154 -1.13 11.15 -2.65
N PHE A 155 -2.07 10.30 -2.27
CA PHE A 155 -2.81 9.42 -3.18
C PHE A 155 -4.28 9.82 -3.22
N GLU A 156 -4.99 9.34 -4.23
CA GLU A 156 -6.41 9.60 -4.34
C GLU A 156 -7.23 9.00 -3.16
N PRO A 157 -8.36 9.63 -2.79
CA PRO A 157 -8.89 10.90 -3.32
C PRO A 157 -8.22 12.14 -2.71
N SER A 158 -7.36 11.98 -1.70
CA SER A 158 -6.77 13.08 -0.92
C SER A 158 -5.88 14.02 -1.74
N CYS A 159 -5.41 13.58 -2.91
CA CYS A 159 -4.60 14.40 -3.82
C CYS A 159 -5.39 15.13 -4.91
N TRP A 160 -6.73 15.03 -4.92
CA TRP A 160 -7.57 15.78 -5.87
C TRP A 160 -7.57 17.28 -5.53
N ARG A 161 -7.52 18.13 -6.55
CA ARG A 161 -7.40 19.59 -6.39
C ARG A 161 -8.25 20.34 -7.40
N THR A 162 -8.67 21.55 -7.05
CA THR A 162 -9.26 22.51 -7.98
C THR A 162 -8.21 23.53 -8.41
N TYR A 163 -8.27 23.95 -9.68
CA TYR A 163 -7.45 25.03 -10.20
C TYR A 163 -8.23 25.81 -11.26
N ASN A 164 -7.84 27.05 -11.51
CA ASN A 164 -8.39 27.83 -12.60
C ASN A 164 -7.60 27.56 -13.87
N ASN A 165 -8.28 27.16 -14.94
CA ASN A 165 -7.62 27.02 -16.24
C ASN A 165 -7.24 28.39 -16.82
N LYS A 166 -6.58 28.42 -17.98
CA LYS A 166 -6.14 29.66 -18.65
C LYS A 166 -7.26 30.68 -18.93
N LYS A 167 -8.54 30.27 -18.87
CA LYS A 167 -9.72 31.11 -19.07
C LYS A 167 -10.41 31.50 -17.76
N GLY A 168 -9.79 31.24 -16.60
CA GLY A 168 -10.37 31.54 -15.28
C GLY A 168 -11.49 30.59 -14.84
N VAL A 169 -11.70 29.48 -15.54
CA VAL A 169 -12.77 28.53 -15.21
C VAL A 169 -12.27 27.50 -14.17
N PRO A 170 -12.96 27.33 -13.03
CA PRO A 170 -12.64 26.30 -12.05
C PRO A 170 -12.71 24.91 -12.66
N THR A 171 -11.62 24.17 -12.55
CA THR A 171 -11.44 22.82 -13.11
C THR A 171 -10.91 21.88 -12.04
N PHE A 172 -11.35 20.61 -12.08
CA PHE A 172 -10.85 19.57 -11.19
C PHE A 172 -9.68 18.83 -11.81
N LEU A 173 -8.58 18.71 -11.05
CA LEU A 173 -7.50 17.79 -11.30
C LEU A 173 -7.63 16.60 -10.33
N LYS A 174 -7.75 15.40 -10.87
CA LYS A 174 -7.92 14.15 -10.09
C LYS A 174 -6.77 13.19 -10.40
N PRO A 175 -5.54 13.48 -9.96
CA PRO A 175 -4.42 12.57 -10.17
C PRO A 175 -4.59 11.34 -9.28
N ASP A 176 -3.99 10.21 -9.66
CA ASP A 176 -3.90 9.03 -8.80
C ASP A 176 -2.84 9.21 -7.70
N LEU A 177 -1.75 9.92 -8.04
CA LEU A 177 -0.60 10.23 -7.19
C LEU A 177 -0.17 11.68 -7.43
N PHE A 178 -0.07 12.44 -6.35
CA PHE A 178 0.63 13.71 -6.33
C PHE A 178 1.95 13.53 -5.58
N ALA A 179 3.05 13.94 -6.20
CA ALA A 179 4.38 13.92 -5.60
C ALA A 179 4.98 15.34 -5.64
N CYS A 180 5.62 15.75 -4.54
CA CYS A 180 6.39 16.97 -4.44
C CYS A 180 7.77 16.60 -3.89
N PHE A 181 8.82 17.15 -4.47
CA PHE A 181 10.20 16.95 -4.04
C PHE A 181 11.07 18.07 -4.63
N ALA A 182 12.19 18.33 -3.98
CA ALA A 182 13.25 19.16 -4.51
C ALA A 182 14.28 18.31 -5.29
N VAL A 183 14.92 18.94 -6.25
CA VAL A 183 16.11 18.45 -6.96
C VAL A 183 17.19 19.50 -6.81
N ASP A 184 18.45 19.06 -6.81
CA ASP A 184 19.60 19.96 -6.89
C ASP A 184 19.65 20.73 -8.22
#